data_AF-A0A1B8HA97-F1
#
_entry.id   AF-A0A1B8HA97-F1
#
_cell.length_a   1.000
_cell.length_b   1.000
_cell.length_c   1.000
_cell.angle_alpha   90.00
_cell.angle_beta   90.00
_cell.angle_gamma   90.00
#
_symmetry.space_group_name_H-M   'P 1'
#
loop_
_entity.id
_entity.type
_entity.pdbx_description
1 polymer ?
#
loop_
_entity_poly.entity_id
_entity_poly.type
_entity_poly.pdbx_seq_one_letter_code
_entity_poly.pdbx_strand_id
1 'polypeptide(L)'
;MTDFNTLSIVPFGWFKLILFYITSIIIFLLIRKAKAFFTPKRPFFLELLYLISILIIGSSYLIIFAHGEKFYIGSLFIEKGNKDLIRYSSLFFYVVVISVLLSKYKKIN
;
A
#
# COMPACT_ATOMS: atom_id res chain seq x y z
N MET A 1 -26.91 5.25 28.64
CA MET A 1 -25.99 4.17 28.22
C MET A 1 -26.72 3.35 27.18
N THR A 2 -26.60 3.73 25.91
CA THR A 2 -27.33 3.15 24.79
C THR A 2 -26.42 2.18 24.03
N ASP A 3 -26.80 0.91 24.09
CA ASP A 3 -26.60 -0.15 23.10
C ASP A 3 -25.26 -0.20 22.33
N PHE A 4 -24.29 -0.88 22.93
CA PHE A 4 -23.14 -1.49 22.23
C PHE A 4 -23.54 -2.70 21.33
N ASN A 5 -24.82 -2.85 21.00
CA ASN A 5 -25.36 -3.97 20.24
C ASN A 5 -25.54 -3.70 18.74
N THR A 6 -24.98 -2.62 18.22
CA THR A 6 -24.83 -2.44 16.76
C THR A 6 -23.52 -3.06 16.25
N LEU A 7 -23.22 -4.29 16.67
CA LEU A 7 -22.31 -5.15 15.91
C LEU A 7 -23.02 -5.42 14.58
N SER A 8 -22.58 -4.69 13.55
CA SER A 8 -23.09 -4.74 12.20
C SER A 8 -23.43 -6.16 11.76
N ILE A 9 -24.65 -6.37 11.24
CA ILE A 9 -25.10 -7.62 10.59
C ILE A 9 -24.16 -8.02 9.42
N VAL A 10 -23.36 -7.08 8.93
CA VAL A 10 -22.33 -7.30 7.93
C VAL A 10 -21.03 -7.74 8.61
N PRO A 11 -20.42 -8.88 8.23
CA PRO A 11 -19.12 -9.27 8.75
C PRO A 11 -18.10 -8.18 8.42
N PHE A 12 -17.36 -7.73 9.43
CA PHE A 12 -16.34 -6.69 9.26
C PHE A 12 -15.18 -7.14 8.35
N GLY A 13 -14.94 -8.44 8.23
CA GLY A 13 -13.88 -8.96 7.36
C GLY A 13 -12.48 -8.84 7.97
N TRP A 14 -12.33 -9.14 9.26
CA TRP A 14 -11.05 -9.08 9.98
C TRP A 14 -9.94 -9.88 9.31
N PHE A 15 -10.25 -11.09 8.80
CA PHE A 15 -9.27 -11.92 8.10
C PHE A 15 -8.73 -11.22 6.85
N LYS A 16 -9.60 -10.60 6.05
CA LYS A 16 -9.21 -9.87 4.84
C LYS A 16 -8.40 -8.61 5.17
N LEU A 17 -8.74 -7.93 6.28
CA LEU A 17 -7.99 -6.80 6.78
C LEU A 17 -6.56 -7.21 7.20
N ILE A 18 -6.41 -8.32 7.94
CA ILE A 18 -5.10 -8.85 8.33
C ILE A 18 -4.29 -9.22 7.07
N LEU A 19 -4.92 -9.90 6.10
CA LEU A 19 -4.29 -10.25 4.84
C LEU A 19 -3.80 -9.01 4.08
N PHE A 20 -4.58 -7.94 4.06
CA PHE A 20 -4.20 -6.66 3.47
C PHE A 20 -2.92 -6.07 4.11
N TYR A 21 -2.84 -6.05 5.44
CA TYR A 21 -1.66 -5.53 6.13
C TYR A 21 -0.42 -6.39 5.88
N ILE A 22 -0.56 -7.72 5.93
CA ILE A 22 0.53 -8.65 5.61
C ILE A 22 1.05 -8.38 4.19
N THR A 23 0.14 -8.27 3.21
CA THR A 23 0.49 -8.00 1.81
C THR A 23 1.21 -6.66 1.66
N SER A 24 0.72 -5.63 2.35
CA SER A 24 1.32 -4.29 2.32
C SER A 24 2.74 -4.28 2.92
N ILE A 25 2.97 -5.03 4.01
CA ILE A 25 4.31 -5.21 4.60
C ILE A 25 5.24 -5.94 3.63
N ILE A 26 4.77 -7.00 2.97
CA ILE A 26 5.57 -7.74 1.99
C ILE A 26 5.97 -6.82 0.82
N ILE A 27 5.04 -6.05 0.27
CA ILE A 27 5.30 -5.07 -0.79
C ILE A 27 6.35 -4.05 -0.33
N PHE A 28 6.23 -3.52 0.89
CA PHE A 28 7.20 -2.58 1.44
C PHE A 28 8.60 -3.19 1.54
N LEU A 29 8.73 -4.42 2.02
CA LEU A 29 10.01 -5.14 2.09
C LEU A 29 10.62 -5.39 0.71
N LEU A 30 9.79 -5.74 -0.29
CA LEU A 30 10.22 -5.93 -1.68
C LEU A 30 10.73 -4.62 -2.28
N ILE A 31 10.01 -3.50 -2.12
CA ILE A 31 10.45 -2.18 -2.61
C ILE A 31 11.79 -1.79 -1.97
N ARG A 32 11.96 -2.06 -0.66
CA ARG A 32 13.20 -1.79 0.06
C ARG A 32 14.37 -2.64 -0.47
N LYS A 33 14.16 -3.94 -0.73
CA LYS A 33 15.18 -4.81 -1.32
C LYS A 33 15.50 -4.41 -2.76
N ALA A 34 14.50 -4.12 -3.58
CA ALA A 34 14.67 -3.62 -4.94
C ALA A 34 15.52 -2.35 -4.94
N LYS A 35 15.27 -1.41 -4.02
CA LYS A 35 16.11 -0.22 -3.85
C LYS A 35 17.58 -0.60 -3.69
N ALA A 36 17.88 -1.47 -2.72
CA ALA A 36 19.24 -1.88 -2.40
C ALA A 36 19.93 -2.57 -3.60
N PHE A 37 19.17 -3.21 -4.48
CA PHE A 37 19.67 -3.81 -5.71
C PHE A 37 20.00 -2.77 -6.81
N PHE A 38 19.17 -1.74 -6.97
CA PHE A 38 19.37 -0.69 -7.99
C PHE A 38 20.34 0.43 -7.57
N THR A 39 20.61 0.59 -6.28
CA THR A 39 21.45 1.70 -5.75
C THR A 39 22.99 1.55 -5.88
N PRO A 40 23.62 0.36 -5.92
CA PRO A 40 25.07 0.24 -5.73
C PRO A 40 25.91 0.62 -6.97
N LYS A 41 25.29 0.83 -8.13
CA LYS A 41 25.94 1.33 -9.35
C LYS A 41 25.03 2.39 -9.91
N ARG A 42 25.46 3.66 -9.97
CA ARG A 42 24.64 4.84 -10.29
C ARG A 42 24.70 5.26 -11.78
N PRO A 43 24.22 4.49 -12.78
CA PRO A 43 23.78 5.14 -13.99
C PRO A 43 22.42 5.79 -13.69
N PHE A 44 22.33 7.10 -13.93
CA PHE A 44 21.10 7.90 -13.81
C PHE A 44 19.86 7.20 -14.41
N PHE A 45 20.07 6.44 -15.49
CA PHE A 45 19.03 5.64 -16.13
C PHE A 45 18.40 4.56 -15.23
N LEU A 46 19.19 3.80 -14.45
CA LEU A 46 18.64 2.78 -13.55
C LEU A 46 17.89 3.39 -12.37
N GLU A 47 18.31 4.57 -11.93
CA GLU A 47 17.63 5.33 -10.88
C GLU A 47 16.28 5.87 -11.36
N LEU A 48 16.23 6.42 -12.57
CA LEU A 48 14.99 6.84 -13.22
C LEU A 48 14.02 5.65 -13.40
N LEU A 49 14.52 4.53 -13.91
CA LEU A 49 13.74 3.32 -14.13
C LEU A 49 13.19 2.74 -12.82
N TYR A 50 13.97 2.79 -11.75
CA TYR A 50 13.53 2.43 -10.41
C TYR A 50 12.39 3.35 -9.90
N LEU A 51 12.54 4.67 -10.03
CA LEU A 51 11.49 5.63 -9.63
C LEU A 51 10.19 5.42 -10.41
N ILE A 52 10.28 5.24 -11.73
CA ILE A 52 9.12 4.96 -12.58
C ILE A 52 8.44 3.66 -12.13
N SER A 53 9.22 2.61 -11.89
CA SER A 53 8.69 1.31 -11.45
C SER A 53 7.92 1.43 -10.14
N ILE A 54 8.45 2.17 -9.15
CA ILE A 54 7.75 2.39 -7.88
C ILE A 54 6.47 3.19 -8.08
N LEU A 55 6.49 4.24 -8.90
CA LEU A 55 5.30 5.06 -9.15
C LEU A 55 4.20 4.22 -9.79
N ILE A 56 4.53 3.34 -10.73
CA ILE A 56 3.58 2.40 -11.35
C ILE A 56 3.03 1.44 -10.29
N ILE A 57 3.89 0.81 -9.49
CA ILE A 57 3.47 -0.13 -8.44
C ILE A 57 2.56 0.56 -7.42
N GLY A 58 2.97 1.74 -6.92
CA GLY A 58 2.23 2.48 -5.92
C GLY A 58 0.90 3.03 -6.45
N SER A 59 0.87 3.52 -7.70
CA SER A 59 -0.38 3.96 -8.34
C SER A 59 -1.33 2.79 -8.57
N SER A 60 -0.81 1.64 -9.02
CA SER A 60 -1.61 0.42 -9.20
C SER A 60 -2.19 -0.05 -7.87
N TYR A 61 -1.38 -0.07 -6.81
CA TYR A 61 -1.82 -0.37 -5.44
C TYR A 61 -2.96 0.57 -5.01
N LEU A 62 -2.80 1.88 -5.19
CA LEU A 62 -3.85 2.84 -4.86
C LEU A 62 -5.13 2.64 -5.69
N ILE A 63 -5.02 2.38 -7.00
CA ILE A 63 -6.19 2.14 -7.85
C ILE A 63 -6.96 0.91 -7.37
N ILE A 64 -6.24 -0.19 -7.07
CA ILE A 64 -6.81 -1.45 -6.58
C ILE A 64 -7.58 -1.22 -5.28
N PHE A 65 -7.03 -0.47 -4.31
CA PHE A 65 -7.66 -0.27 -3.01
C PHE A 65 -8.61 0.94 -2.93
N ALA A 66 -8.50 1.90 -3.85
CA ALA A 66 -9.45 3.01 -3.98
C ALA A 66 -10.75 2.58 -4.70
N HIS A 67 -10.64 1.72 -5.72
CA HIS A 67 -11.79 1.19 -6.45
C HIS A 67 -12.23 -0.18 -5.96
N GLY A 68 -11.40 -0.87 -5.17
CA GLY A 68 -11.71 -1.96 -4.26
C GLY A 68 -12.73 -2.98 -4.74
N GLU A 69 -14.00 -2.72 -4.44
CA GLU A 69 -15.14 -3.58 -4.80
C GLU A 69 -15.33 -3.74 -6.31
N LYS A 70 -14.91 -2.76 -7.12
CA LYS A 70 -15.01 -2.78 -8.59
C LYS A 70 -13.83 -3.48 -9.25
N PHE A 71 -12.78 -3.82 -8.50
CA PHE A 71 -11.57 -4.45 -9.02
C PHE A 71 -11.46 -5.88 -8.48
N TYR A 72 -11.27 -6.88 -9.35
CA TYR A 72 -11.25 -8.30 -8.95
C TYR A 72 -10.20 -8.62 -7.87
N ILE A 73 -9.03 -7.99 -7.94
CA ILE A 73 -7.97 -8.16 -6.94
C ILE A 73 -8.33 -7.43 -5.64
N GLY A 74 -8.99 -6.27 -5.72
CA GLY A 74 -9.38 -5.47 -4.55
C GLY A 74 -10.50 -6.12 -3.73
N SER A 75 -11.44 -6.81 -4.39
CA SER A 75 -12.55 -7.52 -3.74
C SER A 75 -12.11 -8.72 -2.90
N LEU A 76 -10.91 -9.26 -3.13
CA LEU A 76 -10.30 -10.29 -2.27
C LEU A 76 -10.00 -9.77 -0.86
N PHE A 77 -9.74 -8.47 -0.73
CA PHE A 77 -9.34 -7.83 0.52
C PHE A 77 -10.45 -6.95 1.12
N ILE A 78 -11.39 -6.47 0.30
CA ILE A 78 -12.38 -5.49 0.72
C ILE A 78 -13.75 -6.14 0.94
N GLU A 79 -14.30 -5.91 2.13
CA GLU A 79 -15.68 -6.15 2.52
C GLU A 79 -16.34 -4.82 2.91
N LYS A 80 -17.67 -4.77 2.83
CA LYS A 80 -18.43 -3.55 3.18
C LYS A 80 -18.07 -3.00 4.56
N GLY A 81 -17.73 -3.86 5.53
CA GLY A 81 -17.36 -3.44 6.89
C GLY A 81 -15.95 -2.86 7.05
N ASN A 82 -14.98 -3.22 6.20
CA ASN A 82 -13.57 -2.77 6.32
C ASN A 82 -13.09 -1.86 5.17
N LYS A 83 -13.96 -1.57 4.20
CA LYS A 83 -13.62 -0.81 2.98
C LYS A 83 -12.94 0.51 3.26
N ASP A 84 -13.53 1.34 4.13
CA ASP A 84 -12.99 2.66 4.43
C ASP A 84 -11.65 2.56 5.15
N LEU A 85 -11.54 1.61 6.10
CA LEU A 85 -10.29 1.35 6.82
C LEU A 85 -9.16 0.95 5.86
N ILE A 86 -9.43 0.03 4.93
CA ILE A 86 -8.45 -0.40 3.91
C ILE A 86 -8.10 0.77 2.98
N ARG A 87 -9.08 1.58 2.57
CA ARG A 87 -8.85 2.72 1.68
C ARG A 87 -7.96 3.78 2.33
N TYR A 88 -8.24 4.18 3.57
CA TYR A 88 -7.39 5.14 4.29
C TYR A 88 -6.02 4.55 4.63
N SER A 89 -5.97 3.27 5.01
CA SER A 89 -4.70 2.59 5.32
C SER A 89 -3.80 2.44 4.09
N SER A 90 -4.38 2.18 2.92
CA SER A 90 -3.63 2.10 1.65
C SER A 90 -3.04 3.46 1.25
N LEU A 91 -3.80 4.55 1.41
CA LEU A 91 -3.28 5.91 1.23
C LEU A 91 -2.14 6.22 2.20
N PHE A 92 -2.31 5.88 3.47
CA PHE A 92 -1.25 6.05 4.47
C PHE A 92 0.02 5.27 4.10
N PHE A 93 -0.12 4.00 3.72
CA PHE A 93 1.01 3.16 3.30
C PHE A 93 1.76 3.75 2.10
N TYR A 94 1.03 4.26 1.11
CA TYR A 94 1.60 4.91 -0.05
C TYR A 94 2.41 6.16 0.33
N VAL A 95 1.87 7.01 1.21
CA VAL A 95 2.57 8.20 1.72
C VAL A 95 3.84 7.81 2.49
N VAL A 96 3.79 6.76 3.31
CA VAL A 96 4.97 6.24 4.03
C VAL A 96 6.04 5.76 3.05
N VAL A 97 5.67 5.00 2.02
CA VAL A 97 6.59 4.51 0.99
C VAL A 97 7.29 5.68 0.28
N ILE A 98 6.53 6.69 -0.17
CA ILE A 98 7.09 7.89 -0.82
C ILE A 98 8.01 8.65 0.13
N SER A 99 7.60 8.84 1.38
CA SER A 99 8.39 9.57 2.37
C SER A 99 9.75 8.91 2.62
N VAL A 100 9.78 7.57 2.71
CA VAL A 100 11.02 6.79 2.85
C VAL A 100 11.90 6.89 1.60
N LEU A 101 11.30 7.04 0.41
CA LEU A 101 12.04 7.25 -0.83
C LEU A 101 12.67 8.64 -0.88
N LEU A 102 11.90 9.68 -0.56
CA LEU A 102 12.32 11.08 -0.60
C LEU A 102 13.31 11.47 0.52
N SER A 103 13.17 10.94 1.74
CA SER A 103 14.02 11.37 2.87
C SER A 103 15.51 11.09 2.64
N LYS A 104 15.85 10.10 1.81
CA LYS A 104 17.24 9.79 1.46
C LYS A 104 17.80 10.65 0.32
N TYR A 105 16.96 11.21 -0.56
CA TYR A 105 17.43 12.20 -1.55
C TYR A 105 17.93 13.47 -0.85
N LYS A 106 17.25 13.88 0.23
CA LYS A 106 17.65 15.05 1.02
C LYS A 106 18.98 14.88 1.77
N LYS A 107 19.50 13.65 1.92
CA LYS A 107 20.81 13.38 2.53
C LYS A 107 21.97 13.42 1.53
N ILE A 108 21.71 13.62 0.23
CA ILE A 108 22.72 13.58 -0.84
C ILE A 108 22.94 14.98 -1.47
N ASN A 109 22.11 15.98 -1.11
CA ASN A 109 22.39 17.40 -1.32
C ASN A 109 22.97 18.02 -0.05
#